data_AF-A0A835RYD2-F1
#
_entry.id   AF-A0A835RYD2-F1
#
_cell.length_a   1.000
_cell.length_b   1.000
_cell.length_c   1.000
_cell.angle_alpha   90.00
_cell.angle_beta   90.00
_cell.angle_gamma   90.00
#
_symmetry.space_group_name_H-M   'P 1'
#
loop_
_entity.id
_entity.type
_entity.pdbx_description
1 polymer ?
#
loop_
_entity_poly.entity_id
_entity_poly.type
_entity_poly.pdbx_seq_one_letter_code
_entity_poly.pdbx_strand_id
1 'polypeptide(L)'
;MATSEKEAALSAVPSDAPTIFDKIIKKEIPAIVVYEDDKAEERHVEILGYLLYVAKIVAKQQGLDDGFRVVINDGPKGCQSVYHLHIHLLGGRQMEWPPG
;
A
#
# COMPACT_ATOMS: atom_id res chain seq x y z
N MET A 1 1.71 19.39 21.77
CA MET A 1 2.50 19.54 20.54
C MET A 1 2.32 18.26 19.75
N ALA A 2 1.58 18.31 18.64
CA ALA A 2 1.44 17.14 17.77
C ALA A 2 2.69 17.09 16.88
N THR A 3 3.62 16.19 17.18
CA THR A 3 4.64 15.76 16.23
C THR A 3 3.91 15.32 14.96
N SER A 4 4.36 15.78 13.81
CA SER A 4 3.71 15.43 12.54
C SER A 4 3.72 13.91 12.36
N GLU A 5 2.68 13.32 11.78
CA GLU A 5 2.62 11.86 11.53
C GLU A 5 3.85 11.37 10.76
N LYS A 6 4.45 12.26 9.95
CA LYS A 6 5.72 12.06 9.26
C LYS A 6 6.91 11.87 10.21
N GLU A 7 7.04 12.70 11.24
CA GLU A 7 8.10 12.56 12.26
C GLU A 7 7.91 11.31 13.12
N ALA A 8 6.65 10.94 13.41
CA ALA A 8 6.33 9.71 14.11
C ALA A 8 6.70 8.46 13.28
N ALA A 9 6.44 8.48 11.97
CA ALA A 9 6.82 7.38 11.08
C ALA A 9 8.35 7.23 10.95
N LEU A 10 9.09 8.34 10.89
CA LEU A 10 10.55 8.33 10.76
C LEU A 10 11.29 7.92 12.04
N SER A 11 10.66 8.06 13.21
CA SER A 11 11.24 7.73 14.52
C SER A 11 10.83 6.36 15.06
N ALA A 12 9.99 5.62 14.32
CA ALA A 12 9.52 4.32 14.74
C ALA A 12 10.67 3.29 14.76
N VAL A 13 10.93 2.71 15.94
CA VAL A 13 11.87 1.61 16.13
C VAL A 13 11.13 0.29 15.87
N PRO A 14 11.71 -0.67 15.12
CA PRO A 14 11.10 -1.99 14.95
C PRO A 14 10.79 -2.63 16.31
N SER A 15 9.58 -3.13 16.47
CA SER A 15 9.10 -3.78 17.67
C SER A 15 8.57 -5.15 17.32
N ASP A 16 8.87 -6.16 18.14
CA ASP A 16 8.31 -7.51 18.01
C ASP A 16 6.86 -7.60 18.52
N ALA A 17 6.26 -6.47 18.92
CA ALA A 17 4.87 -6.44 19.36
C ALA A 17 3.91 -6.68 18.19
N PRO A 18 2.80 -7.44 18.40
CA PRO A 18 1.80 -7.67 17.36
C PRO A 18 1.21 -6.35 16.86
N THR A 19 1.26 -6.15 15.56
CA THR A 19 0.69 -5.01 14.85
C THR A 19 -0.80 -5.21 14.58
N ILE A 20 -1.45 -4.17 14.07
CA ILE A 20 -2.83 -4.29 13.57
C ILE A 20 -2.92 -5.29 12.40
N PHE A 21 -1.86 -5.42 11.60
CA PHE A 21 -1.80 -6.40 10.51
C PHE A 21 -1.78 -7.84 11.03
N ASP A 22 -1.08 -8.10 12.13
CA ASP A 22 -1.10 -9.43 12.77
C ASP A 22 -2.51 -9.81 13.22
N LYS A 23 -3.26 -8.86 13.79
CA LYS A 23 -4.65 -9.08 14.21
C LYS A 23 -5.60 -9.32 13.03
N ILE A 24 -5.40 -8.59 11.93
CA ILE A 24 -6.14 -8.77 10.68
C ILE A 24 -5.85 -10.15 10.07
N ILE A 25 -4.57 -10.53 9.98
CA ILE A 25 -4.13 -11.84 9.44
C ILE A 25 -4.70 -12.99 10.30
N LYS A 26 -4.69 -12.83 11.63
CA LYS A 26 -5.29 -13.78 12.57
C LYS A 26 -6.83 -13.79 12.56
N LYS A 27 -7.47 -12.93 11.75
CA LYS A 27 -8.93 -12.74 11.67
C LYS A 27 -9.57 -12.29 13.00
N GLU A 28 -8.81 -11.72 13.92
CA GLU A 28 -9.32 -11.09 15.13
C GLU A 28 -10.07 -9.80 14.80
N ILE A 29 -9.65 -9.13 13.72
CA ILE A 29 -10.35 -7.98 13.12
C ILE A 29 -10.78 -8.40 11.70
N PRO A 30 -12.09 -8.43 11.39
CA PRO A 30 -12.55 -8.79 10.06
C PRO A 30 -12.09 -7.75 9.05
N ALA A 31 -11.39 -8.20 8.02
CA ALA A 31 -11.02 -7.40 6.86
C ALA A 31 -11.12 -8.26 5.59
N ILE A 32 -11.41 -7.62 4.47
CA ILE A 32 -11.29 -8.26 3.16
C ILE A 32 -9.80 -8.17 2.80
N VAL A 33 -9.09 -9.27 2.97
CA VAL A 33 -7.64 -9.34 2.82
C VAL A 33 -7.29 -10.18 1.59
N VAL A 34 -6.41 -9.65 0.75
CA VAL A 34 -5.71 -10.41 -0.28
C VAL A 34 -4.29 -10.60 0.23
N TYR A 35 -3.94 -11.83 0.60
CA TYR A 35 -2.65 -12.15 1.23
C TYR A 35 -1.51 -12.06 0.21
N GLU A 36 -1.70 -12.59 -0.99
CA GLU A 36 -0.75 -12.45 -2.10
C GLU A 36 -1.50 -12.03 -3.35
N ASP A 37 -0.82 -11.26 -4.20
CA ASP A 37 -1.41 -10.63 -5.37
C ASP A 37 -1.84 -11.69 -6.40
N ASP A 38 -1.04 -12.75 -6.56
CA ASP A 38 -1.32 -13.92 -7.39
C ASP A 38 -2.50 -14.78 -6.90
N LYS A 39 -2.93 -14.59 -5.63
CA LYS A 39 -4.11 -15.24 -5.03
C LYS A 39 -5.38 -14.40 -5.13
N ALA A 40 -5.39 -13.33 -5.92
CA ALA A 40 -6.60 -12.60 -6.24
C ALA A 40 -7.65 -13.54 -6.89
N GLU A 41 -8.91 -13.38 -6.51
CA GLU A 41 -10.05 -14.19 -6.96
C GLU A 41 -11.10 -13.24 -7.54
N GLU A 42 -12.08 -13.75 -8.27
CA GLU A 42 -13.16 -12.93 -8.86
C GLU A 42 -13.91 -12.09 -7.81
N ARG A 43 -14.10 -12.64 -6.60
CA ARG A 43 -14.70 -11.91 -5.47
C ARG A 43 -13.92 -10.65 -5.05
N HIS A 44 -12.64 -10.52 -5.43
CA HIS A 44 -11.80 -9.38 -5.11
C HIS A 44 -11.84 -8.28 -6.18
N VAL A 45 -12.47 -8.50 -7.34
CA VAL A 45 -12.48 -7.53 -8.46
C VAL A 45 -12.98 -6.15 -8.02
N GLU A 46 -14.06 -6.10 -7.23
CA GLU A 46 -14.63 -4.83 -6.76
C GLU A 46 -13.66 -4.06 -5.85
N ILE A 47 -13.06 -4.73 -4.87
CA ILE A 47 -12.12 -4.08 -3.95
C ILE A 47 -10.81 -3.67 -4.64
N LEU A 48 -10.33 -4.46 -5.62
CA LEU A 48 -9.15 -4.12 -6.43
C LEU A 48 -9.41 -2.85 -7.27
N GLY A 49 -10.59 -2.74 -7.89
CA GLY A 49 -10.99 -1.53 -8.60
C GLY A 49 -11.14 -0.33 -7.64
N TYR A 50 -11.71 -0.55 -6.46
CA TYR A 50 -11.85 0.47 -5.44
C TYR A 50 -10.49 0.98 -4.93
N LEU A 51 -9.49 0.11 -4.77
CA LEU A 51 -8.12 0.50 -4.40
C LEU A 51 -7.51 1.50 -5.40
N LEU A 52 -7.66 1.26 -6.70
CA LEU A 52 -7.17 2.18 -7.75
C LEU A 52 -7.93 3.52 -7.72
N TYR A 53 -9.23 3.48 -7.49
CA TYR A 53 -10.04 4.70 -7.33
C TYR A 53 -9.59 5.53 -6.12
N VAL A 54 -9.36 4.88 -4.98
CA VAL A 54 -8.83 5.51 -3.76
C VAL A 54 -7.44 6.07 -4.00
N ALA A 55 -6.56 5.37 -4.73
CA ALA A 55 -5.23 5.88 -5.10
C ALA A 55 -5.32 7.22 -5.83
N LYS A 56 -6.24 7.35 -6.79
CA LYS A 56 -6.51 8.61 -7.49
C LYS A 56 -7.03 9.71 -6.56
N ILE A 57 -7.88 9.39 -5.59
CA ILE A 57 -8.34 10.37 -4.59
C ILE A 57 -7.17 10.86 -3.74
N VAL A 58 -6.37 9.93 -3.22
CA VAL A 58 -5.21 10.24 -2.37
C VAL A 58 -4.18 11.05 -3.17
N ALA A 59 -3.91 10.70 -4.43
CA ALA A 59 -3.00 11.46 -5.28
C ALA A 59 -3.42 12.94 -5.40
N LYS A 60 -4.73 13.19 -5.61
CA LYS A 60 -5.28 14.55 -5.62
C LYS A 60 -5.13 15.25 -4.27
N GLN A 61 -5.39 14.56 -3.16
CA GLN A 61 -5.23 15.12 -1.81
C GLN A 61 -3.77 15.48 -1.50
N GLN A 62 -2.81 14.77 -2.09
CA GLN A 62 -1.38 15.03 -1.95
C GLN A 62 -0.83 16.03 -2.98
N GLY A 63 -1.68 16.65 -3.80
CA GLY A 63 -1.27 17.64 -4.81
C GLY A 63 -0.44 17.05 -5.96
N LEU A 64 -0.65 15.78 -6.30
CA LEU A 64 0.03 15.10 -7.41
C LEU A 64 -0.66 15.40 -8.76
N ASP A 65 -0.86 16.67 -9.06
CA ASP A 65 -1.65 17.14 -10.21
C ASP A 65 -0.94 16.91 -11.56
N ASP A 66 0.40 16.91 -11.55
CA ASP A 66 1.25 16.68 -12.74
C ASP A 66 1.44 15.18 -13.07
N GLY A 67 0.78 14.30 -12.32
CA GLY A 67 0.78 12.85 -12.53
C GLY A 67 1.42 12.05 -11.39
N PHE A 68 1.16 10.75 -11.42
CA PHE A 68 1.63 9.79 -10.42
C PHE A 68 1.81 8.40 -11.06
N ARG A 69 2.55 7.52 -10.37
CA ARG A 69 2.70 6.10 -10.71
C ARG A 69 2.11 5.25 -9.59
N VAL A 70 1.27 4.29 -9.97
CA VAL A 70 0.84 3.20 -9.07
C VAL A 70 1.67 1.97 -9.38
N VAL A 71 2.21 1.31 -8.36
CA VAL A 71 2.98 0.07 -8.49
C VAL A 71 2.39 -0.99 -7.58
N ILE A 72 2.23 -2.19 -8.13
CA ILE A 72 1.87 -3.42 -7.41
C ILE A 72 3.02 -4.41 -7.68
N ASN A 73 3.55 -4.99 -6.61
CA ASN A 73 4.75 -5.82 -6.66
C ASN A 73 4.39 -7.24 -6.24
N ASP A 74 4.57 -8.19 -7.15
CA ASP A 74 4.32 -9.61 -6.88
C ASP A 74 5.63 -10.38 -6.71
N GLY A 75 5.74 -11.07 -5.58
CA GLY A 75 6.81 -12.00 -5.27
C GLY A 75 8.23 -11.41 -5.24
N PRO A 76 9.26 -12.28 -5.16
CA PRO A 76 10.64 -11.84 -5.00
C PRO A 76 11.18 -11.03 -6.19
N LYS A 77 10.76 -11.36 -7.42
CA LYS A 77 11.20 -10.66 -8.64
C LYS A 77 10.51 -9.32 -8.85
N GLY A 78 9.32 -9.13 -8.28
CA GLY A 78 8.67 -7.83 -8.17
C GLY A 78 9.16 -6.99 -6.99
N CYS A 79 10.13 -7.48 -6.20
CA CYS A 79 10.61 -6.83 -4.98
C CYS A 79 9.52 -6.66 -3.90
N GLN A 80 8.55 -7.59 -3.82
CA GLN A 80 7.55 -7.61 -2.75
C GLN A 80 8.21 -7.91 -1.41
N SER A 81 8.11 -6.98 -0.46
CA SER A 81 8.72 -7.12 0.87
C SER A 81 7.72 -7.59 1.95
N VAL A 82 6.43 -7.29 1.77
CA VAL A 82 5.34 -7.71 2.66
C VAL A 82 4.29 -8.44 1.85
N TYR A 83 4.00 -9.68 2.23
CA TYR A 83 3.04 -10.57 1.58
C TYR A 83 1.63 -10.26 2.08
N HIS A 84 1.18 -9.07 1.71
CA HIS A 84 -0.17 -8.56 1.82
C HIS A 84 -0.35 -7.59 0.66
N LEU A 85 -1.43 -7.71 -0.12
CA LEU A 85 -1.67 -6.81 -1.26
C LEU A 85 -1.60 -5.35 -0.80
N HIS A 86 -0.71 -4.59 -1.42
CA HIS A 86 -0.59 -3.16 -1.22
C HIS A 86 -0.22 -2.49 -2.54
N ILE A 87 -0.62 -1.24 -2.67
CA ILE A 87 -0.25 -0.42 -3.82
C ILE A 87 0.69 0.69 -3.35
N HIS A 88 1.76 0.93 -4.11
CA HIS A 88 2.58 2.11 -3.91
C HIS A 88 2.06 3.25 -4.79
N LEU A 89 1.91 4.43 -4.21
CA LEU A 89 1.56 5.65 -4.93
C LEU A 89 2.77 6.61 -4.90
N LEU A 90 3.39 6.83 -6.06
CA LEU A 90 4.57 7.68 -6.19
C LEU A 90 4.27 8.91 -7.05
N GLY A 91 4.76 10.08 -6.67
CA GLY A 91 4.62 11.31 -7.44
C GLY A 91 5.48 12.44 -6.89
N GLY A 92 5.26 13.67 -7.39
CA GLY A 92 5.99 14.87 -6.96
C GLY A 92 7.35 15.04 -7.64
N ARG A 93 7.67 14.19 -8.61
CA ARG A 93 8.85 14.27 -9.49
C ARG A 93 8.59 13.53 -10.80
N GLN A 94 9.37 13.85 -11.83
CA GLN A 94 9.41 13.03 -13.04
C GLN A 94 9.89 11.61 -12.68
N MET A 95 9.11 10.62 -13.10
CA MET A 95 9.46 9.21 -12.96
C MET A 95 10.25 8.75 -14.19
N GLU A 96 11.29 7.95 -13.96
CA GLU A 96 12.11 7.37 -15.03
C GLU A 96 11.45 6.11 -15.63
N TRP A 97 12.01 5.70 -16.76
CA TRP A 97 11.68 4.47 -17.47
C TRP A 97 12.97 3.73 -17.86
N PRO A 98 13.10 2.41 -17.61
CA PRO A 98 12.08 1.50 -17.04
C PRO A 98 11.75 1.79 -15.57
N PRO A 99 10.60 1.31 -15.05
CA PRO A 99 10.09 1.64 -13.72
C PRO A 99 10.72 0.77 -12.62
N GLY A 100 12.06 0.72 -12.58
CA GLY A 100 12.83 -0.29 -11.84
C GLY A 100 13.46 -1.31 -12.77
#